data_AF-A0A024EK62-F1
#
_entry.id   AF-A0A024EK62-F1
#
_cell.length_a   1.000
_cell.length_b   1.000
_cell.length_c   1.000
_cell.angle_alpha   90.00
_cell.angle_beta   90.00
_cell.angle_gamma   90.00
#
_symmetry.space_group_name_H-M   'P 1'
#
loop_
_entity.id
_entity.type
_entity.pdbx_description
1 polymer ?
#
loop_
_entity_poly.entity_id
_entity_poly.type
_entity_poly.pdbx_seq_one_letter_code
_entity_poly.pdbx_strand_id
1 'polypeptide(L)'
;MAEGGGDRVYGRMIQDNEKAMQEYAVSRGKNPPEVTHYRYGMKLDIAKLVHITSTGSSCEVMPAQMTYEDSNGNLQILEYRVMGTACRNQN
;
A
#
# COMPACT_ATOMS: atom_id res chain seq x y z
N MET A 1 -26.30 -6.06 5.54
CA MET A 1 -24.85 -6.19 5.25
C MET A 1 -24.56 -5.24 4.11
N ALA A 2 -24.13 -4.01 4.42
CA ALA A 2 -23.87 -2.98 3.41
C ALA A 2 -22.38 -3.01 3.09
N GLU A 3 -21.98 -3.87 2.14
CA GLU A 3 -20.66 -3.76 1.53
C GLU A 3 -20.72 -2.59 0.55
N GLY A 4 -20.28 -1.42 1.01
CA GLY A 4 -20.19 -0.23 0.17
C GLY A 4 -19.25 -0.50 -1.01
N GLY A 5 -19.58 0.02 -2.20
CA GLY A 5 -18.79 -0.20 -3.41
C GLY A 5 -17.30 0.18 -3.29
N GLY A 6 -16.93 1.03 -2.32
CA GLY A 6 -15.55 1.40 -2.00
C GLY A 6 -14.69 0.20 -1.58
N ASP A 7 -15.21 -0.69 -0.73
CA ASP A 7 -14.43 -1.83 -0.20
C ASP A 7 -13.95 -2.77 -1.32
N ARG A 8 -14.76 -2.95 -2.36
CA ARG A 8 -14.43 -3.79 -3.52
C ARG A 8 -13.39 -3.14 -4.42
N VAL A 9 -13.42 -1.82 -4.58
CA VAL A 9 -12.45 -1.07 -5.40
C VAL A 9 -11.09 -1.03 -4.69
N TYR A 10 -11.06 -0.69 -3.40
CA TYR A 10 -9.82 -0.64 -2.64
C TYR A 10 -9.20 -2.03 -2.48
N GLY A 11 -10.02 -3.07 -2.28
CA GLY A 11 -9.55 -4.46 -2.23
C GLY A 11 -8.86 -4.90 -3.53
N ARG A 12 -9.43 -4.57 -4.70
CA ARG A 12 -8.79 -4.89 -5.98
C ARG A 12 -7.46 -4.16 -6.16
N MET A 13 -7.41 -2.86 -5.83
CA MET A 13 -6.18 -2.07 -5.93
C MET A 13 -5.03 -2.67 -5.08
N ILE A 14 -5.35 -3.14 -3.88
CA ILE A 14 -4.39 -3.78 -2.98
C ILE A 14 -3.89 -5.11 -3.56
N GLN A 15 -4.82 -5.96 -4.03
CA GLN A 15 -4.46 -7.23 -4.66
C GLN A 15 -3.60 -7.05 -5.91
N ASP A 16 -3.91 -6.04 -6.74
CA ASP A 16 -3.15 -5.72 -7.94
C ASP A 16 -1.73 -5.25 -7.58
N ASN A 17 -1.56 -4.45 -6.52
CA ASN A 17 -0.25 -4.06 -6.02
C ASN A 17 0.55 -5.27 -5.55
N GLU A 18 -0.02 -6.12 -4.70
CA GLU A 18 0.66 -7.33 -4.19
C GLU A 18 1.14 -8.23 -5.32
N LYS A 19 0.26 -8.51 -6.31
CA LYS A 19 0.61 -9.32 -7.46
C LYS A 19 1.72 -8.68 -8.30
N ALA A 20 1.61 -7.38 -8.61
CA ALA A 20 2.63 -6.68 -9.39
C ALA A 20 3.99 -6.66 -8.69
N MET A 21 4.01 -6.55 -7.36
CA MET A 21 5.25 -6.55 -6.58
C MET A 21 5.84 -7.94 -6.42
N GLN A 22 5.03 -9.00 -6.38
CA GLN A 22 5.52 -10.38 -6.48
C GLN A 22 6.19 -10.63 -7.84
N GLU A 23 5.56 -10.23 -8.94
CA GLU A 23 6.12 -10.34 -10.29
C GLU A 23 7.42 -9.51 -10.41
N TYR A 24 7.44 -8.30 -9.86
CA TYR A 24 8.65 -7.46 -9.79
C TYR A 24 9.76 -8.16 -8.99
N ALA A 25 9.46 -8.74 -7.82
CA ALA A 25 10.45 -9.46 -7.02
C ALA A 25 11.07 -10.63 -7.80
N VAL A 26 10.24 -11.44 -8.48
CA VAL A 26 10.70 -12.53 -9.34
C VAL A 26 11.62 -12.02 -10.46
N SER A 27 11.23 -10.93 -11.14
CA SER A 27 12.03 -10.34 -12.23
C SER A 27 13.40 -9.79 -11.77
N ARG A 28 13.53 -9.46 -10.48
CA ARG A 28 14.74 -8.90 -9.88
C ARG A 28 15.53 -9.93 -9.06
N GLY A 29 15.09 -11.19 -9.01
CA GLY A 29 15.72 -12.23 -8.20
C GLY A 29 15.63 -11.97 -6.69
N LYS A 30 14.59 -11.25 -6.25
CA LYS A 30 14.33 -10.95 -4.84
C LYS A 30 13.31 -11.94 -4.26
N ASN A 31 13.29 -12.04 -2.93
CA ASN A 31 12.26 -12.77 -2.23
C ASN A 31 10.88 -12.10 -2.45
N PRO A 32 9.79 -12.89 -2.49
CA PRO A 32 8.44 -12.33 -2.52
C PRO A 32 8.24 -11.37 -1.34
N PRO A 33 7.65 -10.18 -1.57
CA PRO A 33 7.45 -9.23 -0.50
C PRO A 33 6.44 -9.74 0.51
N GLU A 34 6.74 -9.56 1.80
CA GLU A 34 5.78 -9.78 2.88
C GLU A 34 4.91 -8.54 3.10
N VAL A 35 3.63 -8.78 3.40
CA VAL A 35 2.68 -7.72 3.74
C VAL A 35 2.69 -7.51 5.25
N THR A 36 3.10 -6.32 5.67
CA THR A 36 3.11 -5.92 7.08
C THR A 36 2.09 -4.80 7.32
N HIS A 37 1.22 -4.99 8.31
CA HIS A 37 0.29 -3.94 8.74
C HIS A 37 1.01 -2.93 9.66
N TYR A 38 1.00 -1.67 9.26
CA TYR A 38 1.57 -0.59 10.04
C TYR A 38 0.85 -0.42 11.39
N ARG A 39 1.65 -0.23 12.44
CA ARG A 39 1.16 0.23 13.75
C ARG A 39 1.78 1.59 14.06
N TYR A 40 0.99 2.49 14.61
CA TYR A 40 1.49 3.82 14.96
C TYR A 40 2.72 3.73 15.89
N GLY A 41 3.79 4.43 15.52
CA GLY A 41 5.06 4.38 16.25
C GLY A 41 5.97 3.21 15.87
N MET A 42 5.56 2.32 14.96
CA MET A 42 6.42 1.28 14.42
C MET A 42 7.58 1.91 13.64
N LYS A 43 8.81 1.50 13.96
CA LYS A 43 10.00 1.90 13.22
C LYS A 43 10.05 1.13 11.91
N LEU A 44 10.26 1.85 10.82
CA LEU A 44 10.38 1.29 9.48
C LEU A 44 11.79 1.55 8.98
N ASP A 45 12.41 0.55 8.35
CA ASP A 45 13.69 0.67 7.68
C ASP A 45 13.43 0.84 6.18
N ILE A 46 13.18 2.08 5.74
CA ILE A 46 12.85 2.39 4.34
C ILE A 46 14.09 2.99 3.69
N ALA A 47 14.77 2.21 2.86
CA ALA A 47 15.89 2.69 2.06
C ALA A 47 15.43 3.29 0.73
N LYS A 48 14.44 2.68 0.08
CA LYS A 48 13.92 3.15 -1.21
C LYS A 48 12.43 2.89 -1.38
N LEU A 49 11.68 3.91 -1.78
CA LEU A 49 10.28 3.78 -2.16
C LEU A 49 10.16 3.24 -3.60
N VAL A 50 9.38 2.17 -3.78
CA VAL A 50 9.14 1.56 -5.10
C VAL A 50 7.78 1.96 -5.65
N HIS A 51 6.74 1.84 -4.83
CA HIS A 51 5.37 2.13 -5.25
C HIS A 51 4.48 2.50 -4.07
N ILE A 52 3.47 3.34 -4.30
CA ILE A 52 2.38 3.63 -3.35
C ILE A 52 1.07 3.50 -4.12
N THR A 53 0.11 2.77 -3.57
CA THR A 53 -1.23 2.68 -4.14
C THR A 53 -1.92 4.04 -4.13
N SER A 54 -2.65 4.36 -5.21
CA SER A 54 -3.40 5.61 -5.30
C SER A 54 -4.37 5.78 -4.14
N THR A 55 -4.36 6.95 -3.50
CA THR A 55 -5.22 7.26 -2.36
C THR A 55 -6.57 7.86 -2.76
N GLY A 56 -6.97 7.68 -4.03
CA GLY A 56 -8.27 8.11 -4.56
C GLY A 56 -8.59 9.61 -4.43
N SER A 57 -9.73 9.99 -4.98
CA SER A 57 -10.33 11.33 -4.85
C SER A 57 -11.58 11.32 -3.95
N SER A 58 -11.73 10.32 -3.09
CA SER A 58 -12.77 10.27 -2.07
C SER A 58 -12.32 10.99 -0.81
N CYS A 59 -13.26 11.43 0.03
CA CYS A 59 -12.97 11.98 1.36
C CYS A 59 -13.38 10.98 2.43
N GLU A 60 -12.69 9.84 2.47
CA GLU A 60 -12.89 8.78 3.45
C GLU A 60 -11.55 8.16 3.88
N VAL A 61 -11.57 7.40 4.98
CA VAL A 61 -10.40 6.63 5.41
C VAL A 61 -10.41 5.31 4.65
N MET A 62 -9.32 5.04 3.95
CA MET A 62 -9.18 3.86 3.08
C MET A 62 -7.87 3.13 3.38
N PRO A 63 -7.80 1.82 3.10
CA PRO A 63 -6.54 1.10 3.14
C PRO A 63 -5.68 1.51 1.93
N ALA A 64 -4.37 1.56 2.16
CA ALA A 64 -3.36 1.84 1.14
C ALA A 64 -2.13 0.97 1.41
N GLN A 65 -1.39 0.70 0.35
CA GLN A 65 -0.13 -0.04 0.42
C GLN A 65 1.03 0.79 -0.11
N MET A 66 2.17 0.64 0.56
CA MET A 66 3.45 1.19 0.15
C MET A 66 4.45 0.04 0.00
N THR A 67 5.02 -0.09 -1.19
CA THR A 67 6.09 -1.04 -1.45
C THR A 67 7.43 -0.33 -1.38
N TYR A 68 8.34 -0.85 -0.57
CA TYR A 68 9.66 -0.28 -0.37
C TYR A 68 10.75 -1.35 -0.31
N GLU A 69 11.98 -0.93 -0.57
CA GLU A 69 13.18 -1.72 -0.28
C GLU A 69 13.76 -1.29 1.06
N ASP A 70 14.07 -2.26 1.91
CA ASP A 70 14.75 -2.02 3.19
C ASP A 70 16.27 -1.83 3.00
N SER A 71 17.00 -1.52 4.08
CA SER A 71 18.45 -1.33 4.01
C SER A 71 19.22 -2.62 3.65
N ASN A 72 18.59 -3.79 3.74
CA ASN A 72 19.15 -5.07 3.32
C ASN A 72 18.83 -5.39 1.84
N GLY A 73 18.06 -4.53 1.16
CA GLY A 73 17.62 -4.70 -0.22
C GLY A 73 16.40 -5.60 -0.41
N ASN A 74 15.76 -6.05 0.68
CA ASN A 74 14.54 -6.85 0.61
C ASN A 74 13.36 -5.96 0.25
N LEU A 75 12.46 -6.49 -0.56
CA LEU A 75 11.22 -5.82 -0.91
C LEU A 75 10.15 -6.11 0.16
N GLN A 76 9.48 -5.08 0.65
CA GLN A 76 8.38 -5.20 1.62
C GLN A 76 7.17 -4.40 1.18
N ILE A 77 5.98 -4.87 1.55
CA ILE A 77 4.72 -4.16 1.39
C ILE A 77 4.23 -3.73 2.78
N LEU A 78 4.07 -2.43 2.98
CA LEU A 78 3.43 -1.88 4.18
C LEU A 78 1.98 -1.53 3.88
N GLU A 79 1.05 -2.12 4.61
CA GLU A 79 -0.36 -1.73 4.55
C GLU A 79 -0.71 -0.79 5.72
N TYR A 80 -1.39 0.30 5.41
CA TYR A 80 -1.81 1.30 6.39
C TYR A 80 -3.13 1.95 5.97
N ARG A 81 -3.74 2.71 6.90
CA ARG A 81 -4.94 3.50 6.61
C ARG A 81 -4.57 4.95 6.40
N VAL A 82 -5.16 5.56 5.37
CA VAL A 82 -4.91 6.95 4.98
C VAL A 82 -6.23 7.64 4.63
N MET A 83 -6.28 8.96 4.85
CA MET A 83 -7.39 9.79 4.41
C MET A 83 -7.23 10.10 2.92
N GLY A 84 -8.31 9.94 2.15
CA GLY A 84 -8.32 10.26 0.73
C GLY A 84 -8.02 11.74 0.44
N THR A 85 -7.45 12.01 -0.73
CA THR A 85 -6.82 13.33 -1.01
C THR A 85 -7.81 14.46 -1.29
N ALA A 86 -9.07 14.15 -1.58
CA ALA A 86 -10.08 15.15 -1.95
C ALA A 86 -10.70 15.89 -0.75
N CYS A 87 -10.34 15.56 0.50
CA CYS A 87 -10.80 16.30 1.68
C CYS A 87 -10.27 17.75 1.75
N ARG A 88 -9.31 18.12 0.90
CA ARG A 88 -8.54 19.37 1.00
C ARG A 88 -9.29 20.65 0.58
N ASN A 89 -10.50 20.53 0.01
CA ASN A 89 -11.27 21.67 -0.56
C ASN A 89 -12.70 21.83 0.03
N GLN A 90 -12.94 21.46 1.29
CA GLN A 90 -14.23 21.69 1.97
C GLN A 90 -14.23 22.90 2.91
N ASN A 91 -13.61 24.02 2.50
CA ASN A 91 -13.69 25.29 3.22
C ASN A 91 -14.74 26.21 2.59
#